data_AF-A0A2J8A3B9-F1
#
_entry.id   AF-A0A2J8A3B9-F1
#
_cell.length_a   1.000
_cell.length_b   1.000
_cell.length_c   1.000
_cell.angle_alpha   90.00
_cell.angle_beta   90.00
_cell.angle_gamma   90.00
#
_symmetry.space_group_name_H-M   'P 1'
#
loop_
_entity.id
_entity.type
_entity.pdbx_description
1 polymer ?
#
loop_
_entity_poly.entity_id
_entity_poly.type
_entity_poly.pdbx_seq_one_letter_code
_entity_poly.pdbx_strand_id
1 'polypeptide(L)'
;VDAIAPELGRKRISFDDFLRFHRMQRKLHTLSVALDFFHHIDRPVSKSDFAKMVKKLLGIALGAHVIEVIFAVFGDEAGMLNTPAFLEVMQRREIMWARRKQSEIDTYQPGTVARAMVCVRKCFSDD
;
A
#
# COMPACT_ATOMS: atom_id res chain seq x y z
N VAL A 1 -13.38 -7.29 17.41
CA VAL A 1 -12.83 -6.00 16.98
C VAL A 1 -12.47 -5.28 18.24
N ASP A 2 -11.22 -5.43 18.68
CA ASP A 2 -10.76 -4.79 19.92
C ASP A 2 -10.98 -3.29 19.82
N ALA A 3 -11.49 -2.72 20.91
CA ALA A 3 -11.84 -1.32 20.96
C ALA A 3 -10.58 -0.49 20.67
N ILE A 4 -10.59 0.21 19.54
CA ILE A 4 -9.58 1.22 19.22
C ILE A 4 -9.46 2.14 20.43
N ALA A 5 -8.26 2.22 21.01
CA ALA A 5 -8.04 2.94 22.26
C ALA A 5 -8.65 4.35 22.20
N PRO A 6 -9.39 4.80 23.23
CA PRO A 6 -10.13 6.08 23.20
C PRO A 6 -9.22 7.29 22.96
N GLU A 7 -7.93 7.17 23.30
CA GLU A 7 -6.91 8.19 23.04
C GLU A 7 -6.62 8.42 21.54
N LEU A 8 -6.93 7.46 20.68
CA LEU A 8 -6.78 7.62 19.23
C LEU A 8 -7.85 8.54 18.65
N GLY A 9 -9.07 8.55 19.22
CA GLY A 9 -10.17 9.40 18.77
C GLY A 9 -9.95 10.90 18.96
N ARG A 10 -9.01 11.28 19.85
CA ARG A 10 -8.59 12.67 20.06
C ARG A 10 -7.46 13.11 19.12
N LYS A 11 -6.78 12.17 18.47
CA LYS A 11 -5.66 12.49 17.56
C LYS A 11 -6.21 13.04 16.25
N ARG A 12 -5.91 14.31 15.99
CA ARG A 12 -6.28 14.97 14.74
C ARG A 12 -5.17 14.71 13.71
N ILE A 13 -5.57 14.31 12.51
CA ILE A 13 -4.68 14.22 11.34
C ILE A 13 -4.87 15.50 10.54
N SER A 14 -3.79 16.27 10.35
CA SER A 14 -3.84 17.47 9.51
C SER A 14 -3.92 17.09 8.03
N PHE A 15 -4.30 18.04 7.18
CA PHE A 15 -4.28 17.80 5.74
C PHE A 15 -2.86 17.52 5.21
N ASP A 16 -1.83 18.17 5.76
CA ASP A 16 -0.44 17.90 5.39
C ASP A 16 0.00 16.49 5.78
N ASP A 17 -0.38 16.01 6.97
CA ASP A 17 -0.13 14.64 7.41
C ASP A 17 -0.78 13.63 6.45
N PHE A 18 -2.03 13.88 6.06
CA PHE A 18 -2.74 13.07 5.09
C PHE A 18 -2.04 13.07 3.73
N LEU A 19 -1.58 14.22 3.23
CA LEU A 19 -0.85 14.32 1.97
C LEU A 19 0.48 13.55 2.01
N ARG A 20 1.23 13.64 3.11
CA ARG A 20 2.48 12.90 3.29
C ARG A 20 2.22 11.40 3.31
N PHE A 21 1.19 10.95 4.02
CA PHE A 21 0.76 9.55 4.04
C PHE A 21 0.33 9.08 2.63
N HIS A 22 -0.44 9.90 1.90
CA HIS A 22 -0.86 9.58 0.55
C HIS A 22 0.34 9.48 -0.41
N ARG A 23 1.34 10.38 -0.30
CA ARG A 23 2.59 10.29 -1.07
C ARG A 23 3.38 9.02 -0.76
N MET A 24 3.39 8.58 0.50
CA MET A 24 3.97 7.28 0.89
C MET A 24 3.22 6.14 0.22
N GLN A 25 1.88 6.15 0.28
CA GLN A 25 1.04 5.11 -0.35
C GLN A 25 1.27 5.02 -1.86
N ARG A 26 1.45 6.15 -2.56
CA ARG A 26 1.77 6.16 -4.00
C ARG A 26 3.13 5.54 -4.36
N LYS A 27 4.04 5.43 -3.39
CA LYS A 27 5.36 4.80 -3.54
C LYS A 27 5.44 3.47 -2.78
N LEU A 28 4.30 2.82 -2.54
CA LEU A 28 4.21 1.62 -1.72
C LEU A 28 5.09 0.48 -2.25
N HIS A 29 5.29 0.35 -3.57
CA HIS A 29 6.16 -0.68 -4.15
C HIS A 29 7.57 -0.71 -3.52
N THR A 30 8.21 0.44 -3.33
CA THR A 30 9.54 0.49 -2.70
C THR A 30 9.48 0.11 -1.22
N LEU A 31 8.40 0.47 -0.54
CA LEU A 31 8.20 0.12 0.86
C LEU A 31 7.85 -1.36 1.05
N SER A 32 7.08 -1.96 0.13
CA SER A 32 6.68 -3.36 0.22
C SER A 32 7.88 -4.29 0.15
N VAL A 33 8.84 -4.04 -0.75
CA VAL A 33 10.09 -4.83 -0.83
C VAL A 33 10.83 -4.84 0.51
N ALA A 34 10.91 -3.70 1.20
CA ALA A 34 11.58 -3.62 2.50
C ALA A 34 10.80 -4.33 3.61
N LEU A 35 9.49 -4.21 3.60
CA LEU A 35 8.62 -4.87 4.57
C LEU A 35 8.57 -6.40 4.37
N ASP A 36 8.56 -6.85 3.11
CA ASP A 36 8.65 -8.26 2.75
C ASP A 36 9.99 -8.84 3.19
N PHE A 37 11.10 -8.12 3.01
CA PHE A 37 12.40 -8.56 3.50
C PHE A 37 12.39 -8.81 5.01
N PHE A 38 11.82 -7.87 5.79
CA PHE A 38 11.67 -8.04 7.24
C PHE A 38 10.84 -9.27 7.61
N HIS A 39 9.77 -9.53 6.86
CA HIS A 39 8.95 -10.73 7.03
C HIS A 39 9.74 -12.01 6.75
N HIS A 40 10.54 -12.05 5.68
CA HIS A 40 11.34 -13.23 5.31
C HIS A 40 12.45 -13.57 6.31
N ILE A 41 12.94 -12.57 7.07
CA ILE A 41 13.95 -12.79 8.12
C ILE A 41 13.33 -12.91 9.52
N ASP A 42 12.01 -13.09 9.62
CA ASP A 42 11.24 -13.17 10.87
C ASP A 42 11.50 -12.00 11.83
N ARG A 43 11.81 -10.80 11.31
CA ARG A 43 12.07 -9.61 12.11
C ARG A 43 10.80 -8.76 12.22
N PRO A 44 10.22 -8.57 13.43
CA PRO A 44 9.07 -7.70 13.61
C PRO A 44 9.42 -6.24 13.32
N VAL A 45 8.45 -5.50 12.80
CA VAL A 45 8.62 -4.09 12.44
C VAL A 45 8.05 -3.21 13.55
N SER A 46 8.92 -2.51 14.29
CA SER A 46 8.51 -1.53 15.29
C SER A 46 8.10 -0.19 14.63
N LYS A 47 7.39 0.68 15.39
CA LYS A 47 7.09 2.06 14.98
C LYS A 47 8.34 2.82 14.51
N SER A 48 9.46 2.61 15.21
CA SER A 48 10.72 3.28 14.90
C SER A 48 11.37 2.75 13.62
N ASP A 49 11.29 1.43 13.37
CA ASP A 49 11.76 0.83 12.12
C ASP A 49 10.93 1.34 10.95
N PHE A 50 9.60 1.34 11.07
CA PHE A 50 8.69 1.85 10.05
C PHE A 50 8.96 3.32 9.72
N ALA A 51 9.09 4.19 10.74
CA ALA A 51 9.44 5.59 10.56
C ALA A 51 10.76 5.77 9.80
N LYS A 52 11.78 4.98 10.17
CA LYS A 52 13.10 5.00 9.51
C LYS A 52 13.01 4.53 8.06
N MET A 53 12.24 3.47 7.77
CA MET A 53 12.06 2.96 6.41
C MET A 53 11.36 4.00 5.52
N VAL A 54 10.25 4.59 5.95
CA VAL A 54 9.53 5.61 5.17
C VAL A 54 10.42 6.83 4.92
N LYS A 55 11.19 7.25 5.92
CA LYS A 55 12.14 8.37 5.77
C LYS A 55 13.29 8.03 4.81
N LYS A 56 13.95 6.89 4.98
CA LYS A 56 15.14 6.50 4.19
C LYS A 56 14.80 6.10 2.76
N LEU A 57 13.73 5.33 2.56
CA LEU A 57 13.39 4.74 1.27
C LEU A 57 12.53 5.67 0.41
N LEU A 58 11.64 6.45 1.03
CA LEU A 58 10.68 7.27 0.29
C LEU A 58 10.97 8.77 0.38
N GLY A 59 11.88 9.18 1.28
CA GLY A 59 12.18 10.59 1.56
C GLY A 59 11.03 11.31 2.28
N ILE A 60 10.15 10.57 2.96
CA ILE A 60 8.93 11.11 3.58
C ILE A 60 9.03 10.97 5.10
N ALA A 61 8.73 12.04 5.83
CA ALA A 61 8.64 12.01 7.28
C ALA A 61 7.16 12.10 7.71
N LEU A 62 6.63 10.99 8.23
CA LEU A 62 5.29 10.94 8.80
C LEU A 62 5.32 11.45 10.26
N GLY A 63 4.26 12.16 10.67
CA GLY A 63 4.10 12.56 12.06
C GLY A 63 3.98 11.36 12.99
N ALA A 64 4.48 11.47 14.22
CA ALA A 64 4.41 10.39 15.21
C ALA A 64 2.97 9.92 15.45
N HIS A 65 2.02 10.86 15.53
CA HIS A 65 0.60 10.55 15.69
C HIS A 65 0.03 9.76 14.51
N VAL A 66 0.50 9.99 13.27
CA VAL A 66 0.08 9.21 12.09
C VAL A 66 0.58 7.78 12.21
N ILE A 67 1.85 7.60 12.60
CA ILE A 67 2.45 6.27 12.80
C ILE A 67 1.71 5.51 13.90
N GLU A 68 1.34 6.19 14.98
CA GLU A 68 0.53 5.60 16.05
C GLU A 68 -0.84 5.15 15.57
N VAL A 69 -1.49 5.93 14.69
CA VAL A 69 -2.77 5.54 14.08
C VAL A 69 -2.59 4.32 13.19
N ILE A 70 -1.54 4.28 12.35
CA ILE A 70 -1.22 3.11 11.51
C ILE A 70 -1.04 1.85 12.38
N PHE A 71 -0.25 1.94 13.45
CA PHE A 71 0.01 0.80 14.34
C PHE A 71 -1.18 0.44 15.24
N ALA A 72 -2.12 1.35 15.49
CA ALA A 72 -3.35 1.01 16.17
C ALA A 72 -4.32 0.25 15.25
N VAL A 73 -4.23 0.47 13.94
CA VAL A 73 -5.11 -0.17 12.94
C VAL A 73 -4.52 -1.49 12.43
N PHE A 74 -3.20 -1.53 12.22
CA PHE A 74 -2.48 -2.66 11.62
C PHE A 74 -1.47 -3.30 12.58
N GLY A 75 -1.53 -2.98 13.86
CA GLY A 75 -0.68 -3.61 14.87
C GLY A 75 -1.15 -5.02 15.21
N ASP A 76 -0.21 -5.86 15.63
CA ASP A 76 -0.51 -7.10 16.35
C ASP A 76 -0.68 -6.84 17.86
N GLU A 77 -0.95 -7.90 18.62
CA GLU A 77 -1.09 -7.86 20.08
C GLU A 77 0.18 -7.38 20.80
N ALA A 78 1.35 -7.53 20.17
CA ALA A 78 2.64 -7.09 20.70
C ALA A 78 2.99 -5.63 20.32
N GLY A 79 2.13 -4.95 19.55
CA GLY A 79 2.35 -3.58 19.08
C GLY A 79 3.36 -3.47 17.94
N MET A 80 3.64 -4.56 17.23
CA MET A 80 4.43 -4.61 16.00
C MET A 80 3.50 -4.52 14.79
N LEU A 81 4.05 -4.13 13.63
CA LEU A 81 3.24 -4.04 12.42
C LEU A 81 2.91 -5.44 11.89
N ASN A 82 1.63 -5.74 11.73
CA ASN A 82 1.17 -6.84 10.90
C ASN A 82 1.37 -6.46 9.42
N THR A 83 2.59 -6.71 8.93
CA THR A 83 3.03 -6.36 7.57
C THR A 83 2.08 -6.90 6.48
N PRO A 84 1.65 -8.19 6.49
CA PRO A 84 0.71 -8.70 5.50
C PRO A 84 -0.61 -7.91 5.45
N ALA A 85 -1.24 -7.69 6.59
CA ALA A 85 -2.52 -6.96 6.66
C ALA A 85 -2.37 -5.50 6.22
N PHE A 86 -1.26 -4.85 6.61
CA PHE A 86 -0.94 -3.50 6.16
C PHE A 86 -0.80 -3.43 4.64
N LEU A 87 0.01 -4.30 4.03
CA LEU A 87 0.26 -4.29 2.59
C LEU A 87 -1.00 -4.60 1.78
N GLU A 88 -1.79 -5.60 2.21
CA GLU A 88 -3.05 -5.97 1.55
C GLU A 88 -3.99 -4.76 1.44
N VAL A 89 -4.20 -4.03 2.54
CA VAL A 89 -5.10 -2.87 2.56
C VAL A 89 -4.52 -1.70 1.76
N MET A 90 -3.22 -1.46 1.85
CA MET A 90 -2.57 -0.36 1.11
C MET A 90 -2.60 -0.59 -0.40
N GLN A 91 -2.49 -1.84 -0.86
CA GLN A 91 -2.56 -2.25 -2.27
C GLN A 91 -3.98 -2.30 -2.82
N ARG A 92 -4.98 -2.65 -2.00
CA ARG A 92 -6.38 -2.79 -2.44
C ARG A 92 -6.94 -1.52 -3.08
N ARG A 93 -6.48 -0.33 -2.66
CA ARG A 93 -6.88 0.93 -3.30
C ARG A 93 -6.32 1.07 -4.71
N GLU A 94 -5.03 0.84 -4.94
CA GLU A 94 -4.39 0.89 -6.27
C GLU A 94 -5.08 -0.06 -7.26
N ILE A 95 -5.40 -1.29 -6.81
CA ILE A 95 -6.07 -2.29 -7.63
C ILE A 95 -7.50 -1.85 -7.99
N MET A 96 -8.25 -1.23 -7.07
CA MET A 96 -9.60 -0.74 -7.39
C MET A 96 -9.60 0.42 -8.38
N TRP A 97 -8.62 1.34 -8.31
CA TRP A 97 -8.45 2.40 -9.31
C TRP A 97 -8.05 1.81 -10.67
N ALA A 98 -7.11 0.87 -10.69
CA ALA A 98 -6.70 0.17 -11.91
C ALA A 98 -7.85 -0.62 -12.55
N ARG A 99 -8.67 -1.31 -11.75
CA ARG A 99 -9.86 -2.05 -12.23
C ARG A 99 -10.93 -1.12 -12.82
N ARG A 100 -11.17 0.06 -12.24
CA ARG A 100 -12.07 1.06 -12.85
C ARG A 100 -11.56 1.55 -14.20
N LYS A 101 -10.27 1.88 -14.28
CA LYS A 101 -9.64 2.28 -15.55
C LYS A 101 -9.66 1.15 -16.58
N GLN A 102 -9.42 -0.09 -16.15
CA GLN A 102 -9.51 -1.26 -17.01
C GLN A 102 -10.96 -1.52 -17.46
N SER A 103 -11.98 -1.28 -16.63
CA SER A 103 -13.38 -1.40 -17.07
C SER A 103 -13.80 -0.33 -18.09
N GLU A 104 -13.20 0.87 -18.04
CA GLU A 104 -13.34 1.89 -19.10
C GLU A 104 -12.59 1.48 -20.38
N ILE A 105 -11.51 0.72 -20.28
CA ILE A 105 -10.77 0.17 -21.44
C ILE A 105 -11.46 -1.07 -22.01
N ASP A 106 -12.03 -1.95 -21.17
CA ASP A 106 -12.72 -3.18 -21.57
C ASP A 106 -14.09 -2.88 -22.21
N THR A 107 -14.64 -1.68 -22.01
CA THR A 107 -15.82 -1.18 -22.74
C THR A 107 -15.48 -0.69 -24.14
N TYR A 108 -14.20 -0.54 -24.50
CA TYR A 108 -13.78 -0.29 -25.87
C TYR A 108 -13.86 -1.61 -26.67
N GLN A 109 -14.80 -1.69 -27.61
CA GLN A 109 -14.77 -2.76 -28.61
C GLN A 109 -13.64 -2.50 -29.62
N PRO A 110 -12.56 -3.30 -29.62
CA PRO A 110 -11.48 -3.09 -30.56
C PRO A 110 -11.94 -3.53 -31.95
N GLY A 111 -11.66 -2.71 -32.97
CA GLY A 111 -11.87 -3.10 -34.37
C GLY A 111 -11.08 -4.38 -34.73
N THR A 112 -11.45 -5.02 -35.84
CA THR A 112 -10.90 -6.32 -36.27
C THR A 112 -9.36 -6.38 -36.28
N VAL A 113 -8.71 -5.28 -36.69
CA VAL A 113 -7.24 -5.18 -36.73
C VAL A 113 -6.63 -5.21 -35.33
N ALA A 114 -7.23 -4.51 -34.36
CA ALA A 114 -6.75 -4.50 -32.98
C ALA A 114 -6.94 -5.87 -32.31
N ARG A 115 -8.06 -6.58 -32.60
CA ARG A 115 -8.26 -7.97 -32.13
C ARG A 115 -7.24 -8.92 -32.74
N ALA A 116 -6.96 -8.80 -34.05
CA ALA A 116 -5.96 -9.61 -34.72
C ALA A 116 -4.56 -9.40 -34.11
N MET A 117 -4.17 -8.16 -33.82
CA MET A 117 -2.88 -7.87 -33.18
C MET A 117 -2.75 -8.44 -31.77
N VAL A 118 -3.82 -8.41 -30.96
CA VAL A 118 -3.82 -9.02 -29.62
C VAL A 118 -3.70 -10.55 -29.70
N CYS A 119 -4.40 -11.19 -30.63
CA CYS A 119 -4.29 -12.63 -30.88
C CYS A 119 -2.89 -13.01 -31.34
N VAL A 120 -2.32 -12.28 -32.32
CA VAL A 120 -0.95 -12.51 -32.80
C VAL A 120 0.05 -12.37 -31.65
N ARG A 121 -0.05 -11.31 -30.85
CA ARG A 121 0.85 -11.12 -29.70
C ARG A 121 0.78 -12.26 -28.68
N LYS A 122 -0.42 -12.82 -28.44
CA LYS A 122 -0.61 -13.94 -27.53
C LYS A 122 -0.05 -15.25 -28.08
N CYS A 123 -0.23 -15.51 -29.38
CA CYS A 123 0.36 -16.67 -30.05
C CYS A 123 1.88 -16.63 -30.16
N PHE A 124 2.50 -15.43 -30.14
CA PHE A 124 3.96 -15.26 -30.20
C PHE A 124 4.63 -15.14 -28.83
N SER A 125 3.86 -15.12 -27.72
CA SER A 125 4.41 -14.99 -26.36
C SER A 125 4.25 -16.26 -25.50
N ASP A 126 3.66 -17.32 -26.05
CA ASP A 126 3.55 -18.65 -25.41
C ASP A 126 4.61 -19.62 -26.00
N ASP A 127 5.87 -19.17 -26.04
CA ASP A 127 7.08 -20.01 -26.23
C ASP A 127 7.98 -19.91 -24.98
#